data_AF-A0A8T4J7H9-F1
#
_entry.id   AF-A0A8T4J7H9-F1
#
_cell.length_a   1.000
_cell.length_b   1.000
_cell.length_c   1.000
_cell.angle_alpha   90.00
_cell.angle_beta   90.00
_cell.angle_gamma   90.00
#
_symmetry.space_group_name_H-M   'P 1'
#
loop_
_entity.id
_entity.type
_entity.pdbx_description
1 polymer ?
#
loop_
_entity_poly.entity_id
_entity_poly.type
_entity_poly.pdbx_seq_one_letter_code
_entity_poly.pdbx_strand_id
1 'polypeptide(L)'
;VALGDSYSSGVGAGDYDPDSGDCKRSANAYPQLWSAANAPSSFDFVACSGATTDDVLSGQLDALSDATGVVSISIGGNDVGFADTMT
;
A
#
# COMPACT_ATOMS: atom_id res chain seq x y z
N VAL A 1 -8.59 4.62 2.70
CA VAL A 1 -7.12 4.79 2.66
C VAL A 1 -6.45 3.43 2.63
N ALA A 2 -5.50 3.22 1.73
CA ALA A 2 -4.76 1.97 1.60
C ALA A 2 -3.28 2.20 1.93
N LEU A 3 -2.87 1.69 3.08
CA LEU A 3 -1.50 1.74 3.61
C LEU A 3 -0.81 0.39 3.33
N GLY A 4 0.48 0.31 3.63
CA GLY A 4 1.21 -0.94 3.76
C GLY A 4 2.46 -1.06 2.89
N ASP A 5 2.90 -2.31 2.77
CA ASP A 5 4.09 -2.73 2.03
C ASP A 5 3.77 -3.20 0.60
N SER A 6 4.68 -3.99 0.01
CA SER A 6 4.56 -4.56 -1.33
C SER A 6 3.32 -5.42 -1.55
N TYR A 7 2.81 -6.08 -0.50
CA TYR A 7 1.61 -6.91 -0.60
C TYR A 7 0.34 -6.05 -0.77
N SER A 8 0.34 -4.84 -0.20
CA SER A 8 -0.71 -3.85 -0.43
C SER A 8 -0.49 -3.06 -1.72
N SER A 9 0.75 -2.69 -2.05
CA SER A 9 1.04 -1.93 -3.27
C SER A 9 0.83 -2.74 -4.55
N GLY A 10 0.90 -4.08 -4.47
CA GLY A 10 0.64 -4.98 -5.58
C GLY A 10 1.89 -5.31 -6.40
N VAL A 11 3.06 -5.35 -5.75
CA VAL A 11 4.27 -5.87 -6.41
C VAL A 11 4.01 -7.29 -6.93
N GLY A 12 4.36 -7.52 -8.18
CA GLY A 12 4.09 -8.77 -8.91
C GLY A 12 2.81 -8.72 -9.76
N ALA A 13 1.92 -7.74 -9.54
CA ALA A 13 0.65 -7.63 -10.27
C ALA A 13 0.73 -6.81 -11.58
N GLY A 14 1.89 -6.22 -11.89
CA GLY A 14 2.11 -5.43 -13.12
C GLY A 14 1.34 -4.09 -13.12
N ASP A 15 1.24 -3.44 -14.27
CA ASP A 15 0.49 -2.18 -14.47
C ASP A 15 0.70 -1.15 -13.35
N TYR A 16 1.97 -0.83 -13.11
CA TYR A 16 2.37 0.08 -12.03
C TYR A 16 2.17 1.53 -12.45
N ASP A 17 1.58 2.31 -11.57
CA ASP A 17 1.52 3.77 -11.66
C ASP A 17 2.96 4.32 -11.74
N PRO A 18 3.36 4.98 -12.85
CA PRO A 18 4.70 5.56 -12.99
C PRO A 18 5.02 6.58 -11.90
N ASP A 19 4.02 7.32 -11.40
CA ASP A 19 4.19 8.34 -10.36
C ASP A 19 4.42 7.70 -8.98
N SER A 20 4.13 6.41 -8.83
CA SER A 20 4.46 5.66 -7.61
C SER A 20 5.94 5.31 -7.49
N GLY A 21 6.73 5.47 -8.56
CA GLY A 21 8.17 5.21 -8.54
C GLY A 21 8.51 3.82 -8.00
N ASP A 22 9.31 3.77 -6.93
CA ASP A 22 9.72 2.51 -6.30
C ASP A 22 8.69 1.93 -5.31
N CYS A 23 7.61 2.66 -5.02
CA CYS A 23 6.50 2.10 -4.27
C CYS A 23 5.74 1.03 -5.06
N LYS A 24 5.83 1.05 -6.40
CA LYS A 24 5.23 0.06 -7.32
C LYS A 24 3.75 -0.17 -7.04
N ARG A 25 2.97 0.90 -6.95
CA ARG A 25 1.51 0.79 -6.77
C ARG A 25 0.87 0.34 -8.08
N SER A 26 0.32 -0.87 -8.08
CA SER A 26 -0.30 -1.51 -9.23
C SER A 26 -1.76 -1.13 -9.36
N ALA A 27 -2.23 -0.90 -10.60
CA ALA A 27 -3.66 -0.83 -10.91
C ALA A 27 -4.40 -2.16 -10.63
N ASN A 28 -3.66 -3.28 -10.56
CA ASN A 28 -4.18 -4.60 -10.23
C ASN A 28 -4.02 -4.96 -8.74
N ALA A 29 -3.56 -4.04 -7.90
CA ALA A 29 -3.46 -4.26 -6.46
C ALA A 29 -4.85 -4.40 -5.83
N TYR A 30 -4.98 -5.21 -4.77
CA TYR A 30 -6.27 -5.42 -4.12
C TYR A 30 -6.96 -4.10 -3.66
N PRO A 31 -6.24 -3.06 -3.19
CA PRO A 31 -6.89 -1.80 -2.83
C PRO A 31 -7.49 -1.07 -4.03
N GLN A 32 -6.81 -1.10 -5.19
CA GLN A 32 -7.32 -0.52 -6.44
C GLN A 32 -8.57 -1.27 -6.92
N LEU A 33 -8.50 -2.61 -6.94
CA LEU A 33 -9.65 -3.44 -7.33
C LEU A 33 -10.85 -3.22 -6.40
N TRP A 34 -10.61 -3.11 -5.09
CA TRP A 34 -11.66 -2.82 -4.12
C TRP A 34 -12.26 -1.42 -4.34
N SER A 35 -11.43 -0.40 -4.58
CA SER A 35 -11.90 0.97 -4.85
C SER A 35 -12.77 1.02 -6.10
N ALA A 36 -12.33 0.39 -7.19
CA ALA A 36 -13.09 0.32 -8.44
C ALA A 36 -14.44 -0.40 -8.28
N ALA A 37 -14.50 -1.44 -7.45
CA ALA A 37 -15.73 -2.21 -7.22
C ALA A 37 -16.72 -1.55 -6.26
N ASN A 38 -16.26 -0.69 -5.34
CA ASN A 38 -17.08 -0.15 -4.24
C ASN A 38 -17.30 1.36 -4.33
N ALA A 39 -16.58 2.07 -5.21
CA ALA A 39 -16.71 3.51 -5.45
C ALA A 39 -16.78 4.34 -4.14
N PRO A 40 -15.76 4.28 -3.27
CA PRO A 40 -15.73 5.12 -2.07
C PRO A 40 -15.71 6.61 -2.46
N SER A 41 -16.15 7.48 -1.55
CA SER A 41 -16.17 8.93 -1.80
C SER A 41 -14.78 9.54 -2.03
N SER A 42 -13.74 8.88 -1.54
CA SER A 42 -12.32 9.22 -1.75
C SER A 42 -11.47 7.95 -1.64
N PHE A 43 -10.30 7.97 -2.27
CA PHE A 43 -9.37 6.83 -2.24
C PHE A 43 -7.91 7.29 -2.30
N ASP A 44 -7.26 7.29 -1.15
CA ASP A 44 -5.81 7.49 -1.04
C ASP A 44 -5.10 6.15 -1.01
N PHE A 45 -4.20 5.92 -1.98
CA PHE A 45 -3.39 4.72 -2.09
C PHE A 45 -1.91 5.07 -1.88
N VAL A 46 -1.42 4.80 -0.68
CA VAL A 46 -0.08 5.22 -0.22
C VAL A 46 0.80 4.06 0.23
N ALA A 47 0.37 2.82 0.00
CA ALA A 47 1.23 1.65 0.18
C ALA A 47 2.51 1.77 -0.67
N CYS A 48 3.61 1.22 -0.15
CA CYS A 48 4.92 1.33 -0.77
C CYS A 48 5.72 0.04 -0.63
N SER A 49 6.23 -0.48 -1.74
CA SER A 49 7.15 -1.62 -1.73
C SER A 49 8.32 -1.40 -0.78
N GLY A 50 8.64 -2.40 0.04
CA GLY A 50 9.73 -2.34 1.01
C GLY A 50 9.40 -1.61 2.32
N ALA A 51 8.22 -1.02 2.46
CA ALA A 51 7.85 -0.31 3.68
C ALA A 51 7.89 -1.22 4.92
N THR A 52 8.43 -0.69 6.01
CA THR A 52 8.38 -1.22 7.37
C THR A 52 7.27 -0.53 8.17
N THR A 53 7.04 -0.98 9.41
CA THR A 53 6.11 -0.29 10.31
C THR A 53 6.52 1.15 10.60
N ASP A 54 7.83 1.44 10.69
CA ASP A 54 8.34 2.81 10.87
C ASP A 54 8.08 3.71 9.65
N ASP A 55 8.12 3.16 8.43
CA ASP A 55 7.78 3.89 7.20
C ASP A 55 6.29 4.25 7.15
N VAL A 56 5.43 3.37 7.65
CA VAL A 56 4.00 3.66 7.77
C VAL A 56 3.79 4.83 8.73
N LEU A 57 4.39 4.76 9.93
CA LEU A 57 4.28 5.80 10.95
C LEU A 57 4.81 7.16 10.48
N SER A 58 5.91 7.16 9.72
CA SER A 58 6.61 8.38 9.33
C SER A 58 6.14 8.97 8.00
N GLY A 59 5.46 8.20 7.14
CA GLY A 59 5.18 8.64 5.77
C GLY A 59 3.85 8.23 5.15
N GLN A 60 3.05 7.37 5.79
CA GLN A 60 1.76 6.95 5.21
C GLN A 60 0.53 7.41 6.02
N LEU A 61 0.69 7.69 7.31
CA LEU A 61 -0.44 8.10 8.17
C LEU A 61 -1.00 9.49 7.82
N ASP A 62 -0.25 10.35 7.11
CA ASP A 62 -0.72 11.66 6.66
C ASP A 62 -1.91 11.58 5.68
N ALA A 63 -2.14 10.41 5.08
CA ALA A 63 -3.34 10.16 4.27
C ALA A 63 -4.61 9.97 5.11
N LEU A 64 -4.50 9.80 6.43
CA LEU A 64 -5.65 9.59 7.31
C LEU A 64 -6.25 10.92 7.78
N SER A 65 -7.57 10.90 7.95
CA SER A 65 -8.35 12.00 8.52
C SER A 65 -9.53 11.45 9.32
N ASP A 66 -10.22 12.32 10.06
CA ASP A 66 -11.46 12.00 10.77
C ASP A 66 -12.60 11.51 9.85
N ALA A 67 -12.54 11.87 8.56
CA ALA A 67 -13.45 11.39 7.53
C ALA A 67 -13.12 9.98 6.98
N THR A 68 -12.00 9.38 7.38
CA THR A 68 -11.58 8.07 6.85
C THR A 68 -12.48 6.95 7.37
N GLY A 69 -13.29 6.37 6.47
CA GLY A 69 -14.23 5.29 6.83
C GLY A 69 -13.64 3.88 6.80
N VAL A 70 -12.65 3.63 5.94
CA VAL A 70 -12.04 2.29 5.76
C VAL A 70 -10.52 2.44 5.57
N VAL A 71 -9.78 1.60 6.29
CA VAL A 71 -8.33 1.43 6.16
C VAL A 71 -8.01 -0.03 5.87
N SER A 72 -7.13 -0.27 4.90
CA SER A 72 -6.52 -1.60 4.68
C SER A 72 -5.00 -1.49 4.80
N ILE A 73 -4.36 -2.52 5.35
CA ILE A 73 -2.91 -2.55 5.54
C ILE A 73 -2.36 -3.98 5.55
N SER A 74 -1.28 -4.24 4.83
CA SER A 74 -0.30 -5.30 5.11
C SER A 74 1.03 -4.65 5.48
N ILE A 75 1.60 -5.02 6.62
CA ILE A 75 2.89 -4.48 7.07
C ILE A 75 3.54 -5.48 8.05
N GLY A 76 4.85 -5.37 8.27
CA GLY A 76 5.59 -6.21 9.22
C GLY A 76 6.53 -7.22 8.58
N GLY A 77 6.31 -7.60 7.32
CA GLY A 77 7.15 -8.59 6.64
C GLY A 77 8.59 -8.10 6.42
N ASN A 78 8.74 -6.82 6.07
CA ASN A 78 10.06 -6.20 5.90
C ASN A 78 10.76 -5.99 7.24
N ASP A 79 10.01 -5.69 8.30
CA ASP A 79 10.53 -5.51 9.66
C ASP A 79 11.22 -6.77 10.20
N VAL A 80 10.71 -7.95 9.82
CA VAL A 80 11.29 -9.25 10.22
C VAL A 80 12.29 -9.82 9.21
N GLY A 81 12.69 -9.05 8.20
CA GLY A 81 13.66 -9.50 7.19
C GLY A 81 13.17 -10.69 6.36
N PHE A 82 11.86 -10.78 6.10
CA PHE A 82 11.31 -11.93 5.37
C PHE A 82 11.91 -12.07 3.97
N ALA A 83 12.13 -10.95 3.27
CA ALA A 83 12.76 -10.93 1.95
C ALA A 83 14.16 -11.56 1.97
N ASP A 84 14.97 -11.28 3.00
CA ASP A 84 16.32 -11.82 3.16
C ASP A 84 16.31 -13.34 3.44
N THR A 85 15.21 -13.87 4.00
CA THR A 85 15.05 -15.31 4.24
C THR A 85 14.72 -16.07 2.95
N MET A 86 14.21 -15.39 1.92
CA MET A 86 13.82 -16.00 0.65
C MET A 86 14.94 -16.11 -0.39
N THR A 87 16.16 -15.65 -0.07
CA THR A 87 17.36 -15.71 -0.92
C THR A 87 18.33 -16.78 -0.46
#